data_AF-A0A958V0Q0-F1
#
_entry.id   AF-A0A958V0Q0-F1
#
_cell.length_a   1.000
_cell.length_b   1.000
_cell.length_c   1.000
_cell.angle_alpha   90.00
_cell.angle_beta   90.00
_cell.angle_gamma   90.00
#
_symmetry.space_group_name_H-M   'P 1'
#
loop_
_entity.id
_entity.type
_entity.pdbx_description
1 polymer ?
#
loop_
_entity_poly.entity_id
_entity_poly.type
_entity_poly.pdbx_seq_one_letter_code
_entity_poly.pdbx_strand_id
1 'polypeptide(L)'
;LLLIPVFYNCSTTNNVKQNDTDSPIYYDYAGKIENEALEFIRNAYNWNTEKILIIRYLQPISISPCKFNYDYIPDSGKEWREAFFENINTEDCKNIEVLANGEKAKSLDNVVYFDDKNDFLFDKFFSRKKSCFGVMVINNKGYYIQHNGHYSAEQVGKYIENLRKP
;
A
#
# COMPACT_ATOMS: atom_id res chain seq x y z
N LEU A 1 67.69 19.44 -11.36
CA LEU A 1 66.82 18.51 -10.60
C LEU A 1 66.30 19.26 -9.37
N LEU A 2 65.00 19.55 -9.33
CA LEU A 2 64.31 20.10 -8.16
C LEU A 2 62.96 19.38 -8.12
N LEU A 3 62.80 18.48 -7.15
CA LEU A 3 61.61 17.66 -6.92
C LEU A 3 60.67 18.44 -6.00
N ILE A 4 59.47 18.76 -6.47
CA ILE A 4 58.38 19.28 -5.64
C ILE A 4 57.43 18.11 -5.36
N PRO A 5 57.18 17.74 -4.10
CA PRO A 5 56.16 16.75 -3.78
C PRO A 5 54.75 17.36 -3.91
N VAL A 6 53.90 16.73 -4.70
CA VAL A 6 52.47 17.05 -4.78
C VAL A 6 51.77 16.32 -3.63
N PHE A 7 51.30 17.08 -2.64
CA PHE A 7 50.44 16.57 -1.59
C PHE A 7 49.02 16.35 -2.16
N TYR A 8 48.62 15.09 -2.31
CA TYR A 8 47.21 14.72 -2.47
C TYR A 8 46.50 14.88 -1.12
N ASN A 9 45.85 16.02 -0.89
CA ASN A 9 44.85 16.13 0.15
C ASN A 9 43.58 15.40 -0.31
N CYS A 10 43.41 14.15 0.12
CA CYS A 10 42.10 13.51 0.14
C CYS A 10 41.24 14.21 1.20
N SER A 11 40.49 15.22 0.77
CA SER A 11 39.43 15.79 1.59
C SER A 11 38.31 14.77 1.68
N THR A 12 38.20 14.08 2.81
CA THR A 12 37.05 13.25 3.15
C THR A 12 35.86 14.16 3.40
N THR A 13 35.06 14.41 2.37
CA THR A 13 33.71 14.92 2.58
C THR A 13 32.89 13.84 3.24
N ASN A 14 32.61 14.04 4.54
CA ASN A 14 31.51 13.39 5.22
C ASN A 14 30.24 13.74 4.44
N ASN A 15 29.71 12.79 3.67
CA ASN A 15 28.38 12.91 3.11
C ASN A 15 27.39 12.93 4.27
N VAL A 16 27.01 14.14 4.67
CA VAL A 16 25.75 14.38 5.36
C VAL A 16 24.69 13.73 4.48
N LYS A 17 24.01 12.70 5.00
CA LYS A 17 22.84 12.11 4.36
C LYS A 17 21.81 13.22 4.20
N GLN A 18 21.77 13.80 3.01
CA GLN A 18 20.70 14.68 2.59
C GLN A 18 19.44 13.81 2.60
N ASN A 19 18.47 14.15 3.44
CA ASN A 19 17.17 13.49 3.46
C ASN A 19 16.53 13.71 2.09
N ASP A 20 16.64 12.72 1.22
CA ASP A 20 16.16 12.79 -0.14
C ASP A 20 14.64 12.55 -0.16
N THR A 21 13.88 13.59 0.18
CA THR A 21 12.42 13.62 0.07
C THR A 21 11.93 13.80 -1.36
N ASP A 22 12.82 13.81 -2.36
CA ASP A 22 12.52 14.15 -3.76
C ASP A 22 12.45 12.94 -4.71
N SER A 23 12.59 11.71 -4.18
CA SER A 23 12.36 10.52 -5.01
C SER A 23 10.91 10.48 -5.50
N PRO A 24 10.66 10.37 -6.82
CA PRO A 24 9.31 10.42 -7.38
C PRO A 24 8.45 9.29 -6.82
N ILE A 25 7.20 9.61 -6.48
CA ILE A 25 6.22 8.63 -6.05
C ILE A 25 5.74 7.86 -7.29
N TYR A 26 6.03 6.56 -7.35
CA TYR A 26 5.51 5.68 -8.40
C TYR A 26 4.15 5.11 -7.99
N TYR A 27 3.13 5.28 -8.83
CA TYR A 27 1.77 4.77 -8.65
C TYR A 27 1.11 4.56 -10.02
N ASP A 28 0.05 3.75 -10.08
CA ASP A 28 -0.72 3.56 -11.33
C ASP A 28 -1.87 4.57 -11.42
N TYR A 29 -2.57 4.82 -10.31
CA TYR A 29 -3.71 5.74 -10.28
C TYR A 29 -3.70 6.59 -9.01
N ALA A 30 -4.20 7.81 -9.11
CA ALA A 30 -4.49 8.67 -7.99
C ALA A 30 -5.72 9.54 -8.32
N GLY A 31 -6.43 10.00 -7.30
CA GLY A 31 -7.60 10.84 -7.52
C GLY A 31 -8.42 11.06 -6.26
N LYS A 32 -9.70 11.40 -6.46
CA LYS A 32 -10.67 11.59 -5.40
C LYS A 32 -11.87 10.66 -5.62
N ILE A 33 -12.23 9.93 -4.57
CA ILE A 33 -13.41 9.07 -4.51
C ILE A 33 -14.63 9.97 -4.28
N GLU A 34 -15.71 9.72 -5.01
CA GLU A 34 -16.98 10.41 -4.81
C GLU A 34 -17.59 10.06 -3.44
N ASN A 35 -18.37 10.96 -2.85
CA ASN A 35 -18.84 10.81 -1.47
C ASN A 35 -19.64 9.53 -1.24
N GLU A 36 -20.52 9.15 -2.17
CA GLU A 36 -21.31 7.90 -2.06
C GLU A 36 -20.42 6.65 -2.03
N ALA A 37 -19.44 6.59 -2.94
CA ALA A 37 -18.44 5.53 -2.98
C ALA A 37 -17.56 5.51 -1.72
N LEU A 38 -17.20 6.68 -1.18
CA LEU A 38 -16.42 6.79 0.05
C LEU A 38 -17.20 6.30 1.27
N GLU A 39 -18.48 6.68 1.39
CA GLU A 39 -19.36 6.17 2.44
C GLU A 39 -19.57 4.66 2.34
N PHE A 40 -19.71 4.13 1.12
CA PHE A 40 -19.74 2.69 0.91
C PHE A 40 -18.47 2.02 1.47
N ILE A 41 -17.27 2.52 1.12
CA ILE A 41 -15.99 1.98 1.60
C ILE A 41 -15.91 2.02 3.13
N ARG A 42 -16.29 3.13 3.76
CA ARG A 42 -16.29 3.27 5.23
C ARG A 42 -17.12 2.19 5.91
N ASN A 43 -18.36 2.04 5.46
CA ASN A 43 -19.30 1.07 6.01
C ASN A 43 -18.90 -0.37 5.68
N ALA A 44 -18.39 -0.61 4.46
CA ALA A 44 -17.97 -1.92 4.00
C ALA A 44 -16.83 -2.47 4.86
N TYR A 45 -15.87 -1.63 5.23
CA TYR A 45 -14.63 -2.06 5.87
C TYR A 45 -14.44 -1.53 7.29
N ASN A 46 -15.52 -1.09 7.95
CA ASN A 46 -15.53 -0.59 9.32
C ASN A 46 -14.50 0.55 9.55
N TRP A 47 -14.30 1.43 8.57
CA TRP A 47 -13.32 2.52 8.62
C TRP A 47 -14.00 3.81 9.08
N ASN A 48 -13.91 4.09 10.39
CA ASN A 48 -14.75 5.10 11.04
C ASN A 48 -13.96 6.24 11.68
N THR A 49 -12.83 5.92 12.33
CA THR A 49 -12.11 6.87 13.18
C THR A 49 -10.74 7.23 12.63
N GLU A 50 -10.12 6.30 11.89
CA GLU A 50 -8.77 6.44 11.38
C GLU A 50 -8.71 7.47 10.24
N LYS A 51 -7.64 8.25 10.17
CA LYS A 51 -7.48 9.24 9.09
C LYS A 51 -7.13 8.65 7.74
N ILE A 52 -6.45 7.50 7.74
CA ILE A 52 -5.98 6.81 6.53
C ILE A 52 -6.49 5.37 6.55
N LEU A 53 -6.94 4.89 5.40
CA LEU A 53 -7.19 3.47 5.13
C LEU A 53 -6.15 2.95 4.14
N ILE A 54 -5.49 1.86 4.49
CA ILE A 54 -4.59 1.10 3.65
C ILE A 54 -5.29 -0.20 3.29
N ILE A 55 -5.57 -0.39 2.01
CA ILE A 55 -6.18 -1.60 1.46
C ILE A 55 -5.10 -2.35 0.69
N ARG A 56 -4.68 -3.51 1.21
CA ARG A 56 -3.99 -4.51 0.39
C ARG A 56 -5.03 -5.34 -0.33
N TYR A 57 -4.95 -5.40 -1.65
CA TYR A 57 -5.95 -6.07 -2.46
C TYR A 57 -5.39 -7.34 -3.08
N LEU A 58 -6.08 -8.46 -2.88
CA LEU A 58 -5.72 -9.77 -3.40
C LEU A 58 -6.70 -10.19 -4.49
N GLN A 59 -6.21 -10.32 -5.72
CA GLN A 59 -7.01 -10.64 -6.88
C GLN A 59 -6.50 -11.90 -7.59
N PRO A 60 -6.97 -13.10 -7.24
CA PRO A 60 -6.70 -14.26 -8.06
C PRO A 60 -7.55 -14.16 -9.32
N ILE A 61 -6.91 -13.65 -10.38
CA ILE A 61 -7.49 -13.62 -11.72
C ILE A 61 -7.47 -15.06 -12.24
N SER A 62 -8.57 -15.54 -12.82
CA SER A 62 -8.70 -16.87 -13.43
C SER A 62 -7.66 -17.21 -14.52
N ILE A 63 -6.95 -16.19 -15.02
CA ILE A 63 -5.94 -16.26 -16.08
C ILE A 63 -4.52 -16.05 -15.55
N SER A 64 -4.37 -15.81 -14.25
CA SER A 64 -3.08 -15.54 -13.59
C SER A 64 -2.52 -16.81 -12.94
N PRO A 65 -1.18 -16.99 -12.86
CA PRO A 65 -0.57 -18.04 -12.05
C PRO A 65 -0.84 -17.90 -10.54
N CYS A 66 -1.49 -16.83 -10.11
CA CYS A 66 -1.81 -16.57 -8.72
C CYS A 66 -2.95 -17.45 -8.23
N LYS A 67 -2.58 -18.69 -7.89
CA LYS A 67 -3.44 -19.65 -7.20
C LYS A 67 -3.51 -19.24 -5.74
N PHE A 68 -4.68 -18.80 -5.30
CA PHE A 68 -4.94 -18.55 -3.90
C PHE A 68 -5.72 -19.72 -3.30
N ASN A 69 -5.32 -20.18 -2.12
CA ASN A 69 -6.06 -21.19 -1.40
C ASN A 69 -7.07 -20.51 -0.46
N TYR A 70 -8.35 -20.60 -0.80
CA TYR A 70 -9.44 -20.02 -0.01
C TYR A 70 -9.84 -20.88 1.19
N ASP A 71 -9.42 -22.15 1.23
CA ASP A 71 -9.71 -23.05 2.36
C ASP A 71 -8.93 -22.67 3.62
N TYR A 72 -7.85 -21.91 3.46
CA TYR A 72 -6.96 -21.50 4.52
C TYR A 72 -6.36 -20.16 4.14
N ILE A 73 -6.86 -19.08 4.73
CA ILE A 73 -6.15 -17.80 4.76
C ILE A 73 -5.15 -17.95 5.89
N PRO A 74 -3.86 -18.21 5.62
CA PRO A 74 -2.92 -18.47 6.68
C PRO A 74 -2.77 -17.22 7.55
N ASP A 75 -2.77 -17.37 8.86
CA ASP A 75 -2.19 -16.35 9.73
C ASP A 75 -0.65 -16.21 9.51
N SER A 76 -0.06 -17.06 8.65
CA SER A 76 1.34 -16.98 8.23
C SER A 76 1.70 -15.69 7.48
N GLY A 77 0.72 -14.85 7.14
CA GLY A 77 0.96 -13.50 6.65
C GLY A 77 1.22 -12.47 7.75
N LYS A 78 0.94 -12.78 9.02
CA LYS A 78 1.04 -11.83 10.13
C LYS A 78 2.47 -11.34 10.35
N GLU A 79 3.43 -12.25 10.49
CA GLU A 79 4.85 -11.89 10.67
C GLU A 79 5.36 -11.05 9.49
N TRP A 80 5.02 -11.44 8.25
CA TRP A 80 5.37 -10.66 7.07
C TRP A 80 4.74 -9.27 7.10
N ARG A 81 3.47 -9.13 7.49
CA ARG A 81 2.81 -7.83 7.60
C ARG A 81 3.46 -6.96 8.66
N GLU A 82 3.72 -7.51 9.84
CA GLU A 82 4.41 -6.79 10.92
C GLU A 82 5.77 -6.27 10.44
N ALA A 83 6.56 -7.13 9.79
CA ALA A 83 7.84 -6.73 9.18
C ALA A 83 7.68 -5.70 8.04
N PHE A 84 6.64 -5.84 7.21
CA PHE A 84 6.39 -4.92 6.09
C PHE A 84 6.09 -3.50 6.59
N PHE A 85 5.33 -3.36 7.67
CA PHE A 85 4.92 -2.07 8.21
C PHE A 85 5.85 -1.53 9.33
N GLU A 86 6.83 -2.32 9.79
CA GLU A 86 7.75 -1.95 10.89
C GLU A 86 8.39 -0.57 10.71
N ASN A 87 8.78 -0.23 9.48
CA ASN A 87 9.48 1.02 9.16
C ASN A 87 8.57 2.10 8.53
N ILE A 88 7.26 1.92 8.61
CA ILE A 88 6.27 2.87 8.08
C ILE A 88 5.54 3.52 9.25
N ASN A 89 5.42 4.85 9.26
CA ASN A 89 4.57 5.51 10.24
C ASN A 89 3.09 5.27 9.89
N THR A 90 2.49 4.23 10.48
CA THR A 90 1.07 3.89 10.35
C THR A 90 0.20 4.42 11.49
N GLU A 91 0.63 5.44 12.23
CA GLU A 91 -0.20 6.09 13.25
C GLU A 91 -1.53 6.56 12.62
N ASP A 92 -2.66 6.29 13.27
CA ASP A 92 -3.98 6.72 12.78
C ASP A 92 -4.33 6.15 11.38
N CYS A 93 -3.77 4.98 11.05
CA CYS A 93 -4.07 4.24 9.83
C CYS A 93 -4.83 2.94 10.18
N LYS A 94 -5.90 2.68 9.44
CA LYS A 94 -6.50 1.34 9.38
C LYS A 94 -5.85 0.55 8.27
N ASN A 95 -5.40 -0.67 8.56
CA ASN A 95 -4.68 -1.49 7.62
C ASN A 95 -5.34 -2.85 7.41
N ILE A 96 -5.90 -3.06 6.22
CA ILE A 96 -6.72 -4.23 5.91
C ILE A 96 -6.23 -4.95 4.67
N GLU A 97 -6.69 -6.18 4.53
CA GLU A 97 -6.56 -7.00 3.34
C GLU A 97 -7.96 -7.32 2.80
N VAL A 98 -8.17 -7.07 1.52
CA VAL A 98 -9.44 -7.34 0.85
C VAL A 98 -9.20 -8.36 -0.26
N LEU A 99 -10.00 -9.43 -0.23
CA LEU A 99 -9.92 -10.51 -1.21
C LEU A 99 -11.01 -10.30 -2.26
N ALA A 100 -10.63 -10.28 -3.53
CA ALA A 100 -11.54 -10.13 -4.68
C ALA A 100 -12.55 -11.26 -4.82
N ASN A 101 -12.33 -12.41 -4.18
CA ASN A 101 -13.38 -13.43 -4.02
C ASN A 101 -13.41 -13.93 -2.57
N GLY A 102 -13.50 -13.01 -1.61
CA GLY A 102 -13.47 -13.34 -0.19
C GLY A 102 -14.70 -14.15 0.25
N GLU A 103 -15.80 -14.09 -0.49
CA GLU A 103 -17.00 -14.91 -0.29
C GLU A 103 -16.73 -16.42 -0.40
N LYS A 104 -15.65 -16.81 -1.08
CA LYS A 104 -15.19 -18.21 -1.19
C LYS A 104 -14.34 -18.65 0.01
N ALA A 105 -13.87 -17.72 0.84
CA ALA A 105 -13.09 -18.05 2.02
C ALA A 105 -13.98 -18.69 3.10
N LYS A 106 -13.46 -19.74 3.76
CA LYS A 106 -14.22 -20.42 4.84
C LYS A 106 -14.58 -19.51 6.00
N SER A 107 -13.71 -18.55 6.30
CA SER A 107 -13.92 -17.55 7.36
C SER A 107 -13.08 -16.31 7.09
N LEU A 108 -13.67 -15.15 7.33
CA LEU A 108 -13.01 -13.85 7.38
C LEU A 108 -13.29 -13.22 8.75
N ASP A 109 -12.28 -12.61 9.36
CA ASP A 109 -12.45 -11.96 10.67
C ASP A 109 -13.21 -10.63 10.57
N ASN A 110 -13.28 -10.02 9.38
CA ASN A 110 -13.84 -8.68 9.16
C ASN A 110 -13.21 -7.61 10.07
N VAL A 111 -11.95 -7.82 10.42
CA VAL A 111 -11.09 -6.92 11.20
C VAL A 111 -9.83 -6.61 10.40
N VAL A 112 -9.13 -7.65 9.96
CA VAL A 112 -7.94 -7.56 9.10
C VAL A 112 -8.27 -8.02 7.69
N TYR A 113 -9.04 -9.10 7.55
CA TYR A 113 -9.38 -9.68 6.26
C TYR A 113 -10.86 -9.44 5.95
N PHE A 114 -11.12 -8.97 4.75
CA PHE A 114 -12.45 -8.64 4.25
C PHE A 114 -12.68 -9.24 2.87
N ASP A 115 -13.95 -9.46 2.59
CA ASP A 115 -14.44 -9.71 1.24
C ASP A 115 -14.56 -8.39 0.47
N ASP A 116 -14.35 -8.43 -0.84
CA ASP A 116 -14.66 -7.31 -1.72
C ASP A 116 -16.17 -7.23 -1.94
N LYS A 117 -16.86 -6.56 -1.01
CA LYS A 117 -18.33 -6.50 -1.00
C LYS A 117 -18.89 -6.03 -2.35
N ASN A 118 -19.69 -6.90 -2.97
CA ASN A 118 -20.30 -6.68 -4.28
C ASN A 118 -19.30 -6.39 -5.41
N ASP A 119 -18.08 -6.93 -5.32
CA ASP A 119 -16.98 -6.71 -6.27
C ASP A 119 -16.62 -5.22 -6.47
N PHE A 120 -16.94 -4.38 -5.47
CA PHE A 120 -16.91 -2.93 -5.63
C PHE A 120 -15.50 -2.40 -5.89
N LEU A 121 -14.51 -2.83 -5.11
CA LEU A 121 -13.13 -2.36 -5.30
C LEU A 121 -12.56 -2.89 -6.61
N PHE A 122 -12.88 -4.14 -6.96
CA PHE A 122 -12.51 -4.73 -8.23
C PHE A 122 -12.98 -3.84 -9.39
N ASP A 123 -14.29 -3.65 -9.50
CA ASP A 123 -14.91 -3.00 -10.65
C ASP A 123 -14.45 -1.55 -10.80
N LYS A 124 -14.37 -0.82 -9.68
CA LYS A 124 -14.07 0.62 -9.68
C LYS A 124 -12.57 0.91 -9.81
N PHE A 125 -11.71 0.10 -9.21
CA PHE A 125 -10.29 0.44 -9.01
C PHE A 125 -9.34 -0.61 -9.58
N PHE A 126 -9.48 -1.88 -9.22
CA PHE A 126 -8.46 -2.88 -9.51
C PHE A 126 -8.60 -3.59 -10.87
N SER A 127 -9.77 -3.52 -11.52
CA SER A 127 -10.03 -4.09 -12.85
C SER A 127 -9.23 -3.44 -13.98
N ARG A 128 -8.77 -2.19 -13.78
CA ARG A 128 -8.11 -1.37 -14.81
C ARG A 128 -6.76 -1.92 -15.25
N LYS A 129 -6.03 -2.60 -14.36
CA LYS A 129 -4.74 -3.22 -14.64
C LYS A 129 -4.64 -4.56 -13.93
N LYS A 130 -4.55 -5.64 -14.71
CA LYS A 130 -4.51 -7.02 -14.19
C LYS A 130 -3.25 -7.25 -13.38
N SER A 131 -3.41 -7.57 -12.10
CA SER A 131 -2.36 -7.98 -11.18
C SER A 131 -2.96 -8.92 -10.14
N CYS A 132 -2.12 -9.70 -9.46
CA CYS A 132 -2.55 -10.53 -8.34
C CYS A 132 -2.65 -9.75 -7.03
N PHE A 133 -1.89 -8.67 -6.97
CA PHE A 133 -1.69 -7.85 -5.79
C PHE A 133 -1.92 -6.40 -6.18
N GLY A 134 -2.41 -5.62 -5.23
CA GLY A 134 -2.45 -4.19 -5.34
C GLY A 134 -2.50 -3.56 -3.96
N VAL A 135 -2.22 -2.26 -3.91
CA VAL A 135 -2.39 -1.45 -2.72
C VAL A 135 -3.12 -0.17 -3.09
N MET A 136 -4.04 0.24 -2.24
CA MET A 136 -4.71 1.52 -2.31
C MET A 136 -4.65 2.18 -0.93
N VAL A 137 -4.18 3.43 -0.88
CA VAL A 137 -4.15 4.24 0.34
C VAL A 137 -5.13 5.39 0.14
N ILE A 138 -6.02 5.60 1.11
CA ILE A 138 -7.13 6.56 1.04
C ILE A 138 -7.11 7.42 2.30
N ASN A 139 -7.30 8.73 2.18
CA ASN A 139 -7.53 9.60 3.33
C ASN A 139 -9.02 9.87 3.59
N ASN A 140 -9.33 10.39 4.78
CA ASN A 140 -10.69 10.69 5.20
C ASN A 140 -11.43 11.73 4.32
N LYS A 141 -10.74 12.44 3.42
CA LYS A 141 -11.35 13.35 2.42
C LYS A 141 -11.65 12.64 1.08
N GLY A 142 -11.35 11.35 0.98
CA GLY A 142 -11.53 10.51 -0.20
C GLY A 142 -10.41 10.59 -1.24
N TYR A 143 -9.32 11.31 -0.97
CA TYR A 143 -8.16 11.27 -1.87
C TYR A 143 -7.44 9.95 -1.74
N TYR A 144 -7.01 9.39 -2.86
CA TYR A 144 -6.36 8.10 -2.90
C TYR A 144 -5.15 8.04 -3.83
N ILE A 145 -4.26 7.11 -3.53
CA ILE A 145 -3.15 6.66 -4.39
C ILE A 145 -3.20 5.14 -4.46
N GLN A 146 -3.04 4.58 -5.65
CA GLN A 146 -3.23 3.17 -5.96
C GLN A 146 -2.09 2.64 -6.83
N HIS A 147 -1.67 1.40 -6.55
CA HIS A 147 -0.78 0.62 -7.40
C HIS A 147 -1.31 -0.80 -7.59
N ASN A 148 -1.29 -1.29 -8.84
CA ASN A 148 -1.63 -2.66 -9.22
C ASN A 148 -0.33 -3.38 -9.59
N GLY A 149 0.14 -4.21 -8.68
CA GLY A 149 1.42 -4.89 -8.79
C GLY A 149 1.98 -5.23 -7.42
N HIS A 150 3.21 -5.74 -7.43
CA HIS A 150 4.04 -5.79 -6.23
C HIS A 150 4.41 -4.36 -5.82
N TYR A 151 4.31 -4.07 -4.52
CA TYR A 151 4.63 -2.78 -3.94
C TYR A 151 5.56 -2.96 -2.74
N SER A 152 6.36 -1.95 -2.43
CA SER A 152 7.28 -1.96 -1.29
C SER A 152 6.71 -1.19 -0.09
N ALA A 153 7.30 -1.44 1.08
CA ALA A 153 7.00 -0.69 2.30
C ALA A 153 7.24 0.81 2.13
N GLU A 154 8.38 1.16 1.51
CA GLU A 154 8.75 2.55 1.20
C GLU A 154 7.70 3.23 0.30
N GLN A 155 7.19 2.53 -0.71
CA GLN A 155 6.17 3.05 -1.61
C GLN A 155 4.87 3.35 -0.87
N VAL A 156 4.41 2.45 0.00
CA VAL A 156 3.22 2.67 0.83
C VAL A 156 3.44 3.81 1.82
N GLY A 157 4.62 3.89 2.44
CA GLY A 157 4.99 5.01 3.33
C GLY A 157 4.88 6.36 2.63
N LYS A 158 5.43 6.48 1.42
CA LYS A 158 5.32 7.69 0.59
C LYS A 158 3.86 8.06 0.26
N TYR A 159 2.99 7.08 0.05
CA TYR A 159 1.56 7.35 -0.19
C TYR A 159 0.89 7.94 1.05
N ILE A 160 1.16 7.38 2.23
CA ILE A 160 0.64 7.86 3.51
C ILE A 160 1.13 9.29 3.76
N GLU A 161 2.43 9.54 3.61
CA GLU A 161 3.03 10.86 3.77
C GLU A 161 2.40 11.90 2.82
N ASN A 162 2.18 11.52 1.56
CA ASN A 162 1.54 12.40 0.58
C ASN A 162 0.10 12.74 0.98
N LEU A 163 -0.68 11.75 1.40
CA LEU A 163 -2.10 11.89 1.72
C LEU A 163 -2.37 12.52 3.10
N ARG A 164 -1.37 12.57 3.97
CA ARG A 164 -1.41 13.29 5.25
C ARG A 164 -1.18 14.80 5.12
N LYS A 165 -0.68 15.27 3.98
CA LYS A 165 -0.46 16.71 3.77
C LYS A 165 -1.79 17.47 3.88
N PRO A 166 -1.80 18.66 4.50
CA PRO A 166 -3.02 19.44 4.78
C PRO A 166 -3.94 19.66 3.58
#